data_AF-A0A2V8MAC6-F1
#
_entry.id   AF-A0A2V8MAC6-F1
#
_cell.length_a   1.000
_cell.length_b   1.000
_cell.length_c   1.000
_cell.angle_alpha   90.00
_cell.angle_beta   90.00
_cell.angle_gamma   90.00
#
_symmetry.space_group_name_H-M   'P 1'
#
loop_
_entity.id
_entity.type
_entity.pdbx_description
1 polymer ?
#
loop_
_entity_poly.entity_id
_entity_poly.type
_entity_poly.pdbx_seq_one_letter_code
_entity_poly.pdbx_strand_id
1 'polypeptide(L)' 'MEYEVSLTESAKGDIAYFEAHDQRIIVAGIISHLKVDAEVETKRKKPLRSNPIAPWELRLDKFRVFYSRRKQGCKG' A
#
# COMPACT_ATOMS: atom_id res chain seq x y z
N MET A 1 -10.37 -10.37 -6.03
CA MET A 1 -10.73 -10.49 -4.59
C MET A 1 -10.72 -9.09 -4.02
N GLU A 2 -11.69 -8.68 -3.22
CA GLU A 2 -11.62 -7.35 -2.59
C GLU A 2 -10.76 -7.42 -1.33
N TYR A 3 -9.67 -6.65 -1.30
CA TYR A 3 -8.84 -6.49 -0.11
C TYR A 3 -9.32 -5.28 0.69
N GLU A 4 -9.37 -5.44 2.02
CA GLU A 4 -9.52 -4.29 2.92
C GLU A 4 -8.18 -3.58 3.07
N VAL A 5 -8.19 -2.26 2.90
CA VAL A 5 -7.01 -1.42 3.07
C VAL A 5 -7.10 -0.70 4.40
N SER A 6 -6.09 -0.87 5.25
CA SER A 6 -5.92 -0.12 6.50
C SER A 6 -4.58 0.62 6.50
N LEU A 7 -4.57 1.84 7.03
CA LEU A 7 -3.37 2.65 7.19
C LEU A 7 -2.86 2.52 8.62
N THR A 8 -1.56 2.29 8.78
CA THR A 8 -0.91 2.39 10.09
C THR A 8 -0.85 3.84 10.56
N GLU A 9 -0.69 4.07 11.87
CA GLU A 9 -0.55 5.43 12.41
C GLU A 9 0.67 6.15 11.80
N SER A 10 1.78 5.44 11.59
CA SER A 10 2.95 5.99 10.90
C SER A 10 2.61 6.43 9.48
N ALA A 11 1.89 5.59 8.71
CA ALA A 11 1.50 5.91 7.34
C ALA A 11 0.54 7.11 7.28
N LYS A 12 -0.35 7.28 8.27
CA LYS A 12 -1.19 8.48 8.37
C LYS A 12 -0.34 9.73 8.59
N GLY A 13 0.67 9.67 9.45
CA GLY A 13 1.64 10.75 9.65
C GLY A 13 2.42 11.08 8.38
N ASP A 14 2.92 10.05 7.68
CA ASP A 14 3.65 10.19 6.42
C ASP A 14 2.78 10.85 5.34
N ILE A 15 1.50 10.47 5.24
CA ILE A 15 0.55 11.09 4.30
C ILE A 15 0.29 12.54 4.69
N ALA A 16 0.03 12.82 5.97
CA ALA A 16 -0.27 14.17 6.45
C ALA A 16 0.88 15.17 6.25
N TYR A 17 2.11 14.71 6.10
CA TYR A 17 3.27 15.54 5.76
C TYR A 17 3.18 16.18 4.35
N PHE A 18 2.47 15.55 3.41
CA PHE A 18 2.33 16.05 2.04
C PHE A 18 1.21 17.08 1.90
N GLU A 19 1.28 17.89 0.84
CA GLU A 19 0.19 18.80 0.45
C GLU A 19 -1.11 18.06 0.10
N ALA A 20 -2.26 18.71 0.30
CA ALA A 20 -3.58 18.08 0.11
C ALA A 20 -3.79 17.47 -1.28
N HIS A 21 -3.17 18.03 -2.32
CA HIS A 21 -3.18 17.45 -3.67
C HIS A 21 -2.47 16.09 -3.71
N ASP A 22 -1.26 16.04 -3.13
CA ASP A 22 -0.42 14.84 -3.12
C ASP A 22 -1.01 13.76 -2.21
N GLN A 23 -1.60 14.15 -1.07
CA GLN A 23 -2.38 13.24 -0.20
C GLN A 23 -3.48 12.50 -0.98
N ARG A 24 -4.27 13.24 -1.78
CA ARG A 24 -5.34 12.64 -2.60
C ARG A 24 -4.81 11.66 -3.62
N ILE A 25 -3.69 11.98 -4.29
CA ILE A 25 -3.04 11.08 -5.25
C ILE A 25 -2.59 9.79 -4.56
N ILE A 26 -1.95 9.90 -3.39
CA ILE A 26 -1.47 8.75 -2.63
C ILE A 26 -2.64 7.86 -2.21
N VAL A 27 -3.66 8.42 -1.55
CA VAL A 27 -4.82 7.66 -1.04
C VAL A 27 -5.61 7.02 -2.17
N ALA A 28 -5.92 7.77 -3.24
CA ALA A 28 -6.66 7.24 -4.39
C ALA A 28 -5.87 6.13 -5.10
N GLY A 29 -4.56 6.29 -5.25
CA GLY A 29 -3.69 5.28 -5.84
C GLY A 29 -3.60 4.00 -5.01
N ILE A 30 -3.49 4.13 -3.68
CA ILE A 30 -3.52 2.99 -2.76
C ILE A 30 -4.82 2.19 -2.93
N ILE A 31 -5.98 2.87 -2.86
CA ILE A 31 -7.29 2.23 -2.98
C ILE A 31 -7.43 1.53 -4.34
N SER A 32 -7.10 2.24 -5.42
CA SER A 32 -7.28 1.74 -6.79
C SER A 32 -6.43 0.50 -7.08
N HIS A 33 -5.21 0.44 -6.55
CA HIS A 33 -4.27 -0.65 -6.84
C HIS A 33 -4.34 -1.82 -5.84
N LEU A 34 -4.61 -1.55 -4.57
CA LEU A 34 -4.57 -2.59 -3.54
C LEU A 34 -5.94 -3.23 -3.28
N LYS A 35 -7.04 -2.52 -3.48
CA LYS A 35 -8.38 -3.07 -3.23
C LYS A 35 -8.72 -4.23 -4.18
N VAL A 36 -8.25 -4.17 -5.43
CA VAL A 36 -8.57 -5.17 -6.47
C VAL A 36 -7.57 -6.32 -6.48
N ASP A 37 -6.27 -6.01 -6.45
CA ASP A 37 -5.21 -7.03 -6.58
C ASP A 37 -3.99 -6.65 -5.74
N ALA A 38 -4.01 -6.84 -4.42
CA ALA A 38 -2.85 -6.52 -3.57
C ALA A 38 -1.64 -7.45 -3.79
N GLU A 39 -1.82 -8.64 -4.38
CA GLU A 39 -0.82 -9.72 -4.42
C GLU A 39 -0.23 -9.97 -5.81
N VAL A 40 -0.79 -9.36 -6.85
CA VAL A 40 -0.35 -9.55 -8.24
C VAL A 40 0.82 -8.63 -8.54
N GLU A 41 2.00 -9.17 -8.82
CA GLU A 41 3.15 -8.35 -9.24
C GLU A 41 2.84 -7.61 -10.55
N THR A 42 3.16 -6.32 -10.60
CA THR A 42 3.00 -5.48 -11.80
C THR A 42 4.22 -4.59 -11.97
N LYS A 43 4.32 -3.86 -13.09
CA LYS A 43 5.39 -2.87 -13.28
C LYS A 43 5.50 -1.85 -12.13
N ARG A 44 4.36 -1.53 -11.48
CA ARG A 44 4.27 -0.56 -10.38
C ARG A 44 4.32 -1.19 -8.99
N LYS A 45 4.14 -2.51 -8.88
CA LYS A 45 3.96 -3.18 -7.59
C LYS A 45 4.84 -4.40 -7.52
N LYS A 46 5.84 -4.38 -6.65
CA LYS A 46 6.89 -5.40 -6.62
C LYS A 46 7.14 -5.92 -5.21
N PRO A 47 7.37 -7.23 -5.06
CA PRO A 47 7.86 -7.77 -3.79
C PRO A 47 9.30 -7.30 -3.56
N LEU A 48 9.57 -6.87 -2.34
CA LEU A 48 10.91 -6.50 -1.90
C LEU A 48 11.57 -7.72 -1.25
N ARG A 49 12.77 -8.10 -1.72
CA ARG A 49 13.57 -9.11 -1.01
C ARG A 49 14.08 -8.50 0.30
N SER A 50 13.69 -9.10 1.42
CA SER A 50 14.22 -8.82 2.76
C SER A 50 14.22 -7.33 3.15
N ASN A 51 13.04 -6.70 3.19
CA ASN A 51 12.88 -5.31 3.63
C ASN A 51 12.25 -5.26 5.05
N PRO A 52 12.85 -4.50 6.00
CA PRO A 52 12.39 -4.44 7.38
C PRO A 52 11.12 -3.61 7.59
N ILE A 53 10.73 -2.78 6.61
CA ILE A 53 9.54 -1.92 6.66
C ILE A 53 8.32 -2.71 6.18
N ALA A 54 8.38 -3.22 4.94
CA ALA A 54 7.31 -4.02 4.38
C ALA A 54 7.78 -4.90 3.22
N PRO A 55 7.14 -6.05 2.99
CA PRO A 55 7.53 -6.98 1.93
C PRO A 55 7.14 -6.54 0.52
N TRP A 56 6.34 -5.47 0.35
CA TRP A 56 5.91 -4.97 -0.96
C TRP A 56 6.11 -3.46 -1.10
N GLU A 57 6.45 -3.03 -2.31
CA GLU A 57 6.46 -1.63 -2.75
C GLU A 57 5.38 -1.44 -3.83
N LEU A 58 4.58 -0.37 -3.69
CA LEU A 58 3.70 0.17 -4.72
C LEU A 58 4.20 1.57 -5.11
N ARG A 59 4.53 1.74 -6.38
CA ARG A 59 4.96 3.01 -6.96
C ARG A 59 3.77 3.77 -7.55
N LEU A 60 3.48 4.93 -7.00
CA LEU A 60 2.45 5.88 -7.43
C LEU A 60 3.14 7.15 -7.91
N ASP A 61 3.44 7.23 -9.20
CA ASP A 61 4.18 8.36 -9.78
C ASP A 61 5.53 8.59 -9.07
N LYS A 62 5.69 9.72 -8.38
CA LYS A 62 6.86 10.06 -7.55
C LYS A 62 6.85 9.43 -6.14
N PHE A 63 5.72 8.87 -5.70
CA PHE A 63 5.55 8.29 -4.36
C PHE A 63 5.80 6.79 -4.33
N ARG A 64 6.28 6.30 -3.19
CA ARG A 64 6.48 4.89 -2.91
C ARG A 64 5.72 4.53 -1.65
N VAL A 65 4.82 3.56 -1.76
CA VAL A 65 4.01 3.05 -0.65
C VAL A 65 4.49 1.66 -0.31
N PHE A 66 4.91 1.46 0.94
CA PHE A 66 5.30 0.16 1.46
C PHE A 66 4.11 -0.46 2.18
N TYR A 67 3.78 -1.72 1.87
CA TYR A 67 2.63 -2.38 2.47
C TYR A 67 2.88 -3.87 2.74
N SER A 68 2.11 -4.41 3.69
CA SER A 68 2.05 -5.83 3.98
C SER A 68 0.61 -6.32 3.88
N ARG A 69 0.46 -7.60 3.59
CA ARG A 69 -0.85 -8.28 3.62
C ARG A 69 -0.98 -9.03 4.94
N ARG A 70 -2.13 -8.92 5.59
CA ARG A 70 -2.53 -9.88 6.62
C ARG A 70 -3.54 -10.82 6.00
N LYS A 71 -3.26 -12.12 6.00
CA LYS A 71 -4.32 -13.11 5.74
C LYS A 71 -5.26 -13.08 6.94
N GLN A 72 -6.55 -12.84 6.72
CA GLN A 72 -7.55 -13.21 7.72
C GLN A 72 -7.50 -14.74 7.80
N GLY A 73 -6.97 -15.26 8.91
CA GLY A 73 -6.87 -16.71 9.10
C GLY A 73 -8.26 -17.31 9.17
N CYS A 74 -8.49 -18.41 8.45
CA CYS A 74 -9.55 -19.34 8.81
C CYS A 74 -9.27 -19.79 10.24
N LYS A 75 -10.13 -19.41 11.18
CA LYS A 75 -10.19 -20.11 12.47
C LYS A 75 -10.62 -21.54 12.15
N GLY A 76 -9.71 -22.50 12.37
CA GLY A 76 -10.05 -23.92 12.42
C GLY A 76 -10.83 -24.25 13.68
#